data_AF-K0QZ96-F1
#
_entry.id   AF-K0QZ96-F1
#
_cell.length_a   1.000
_cell.length_b   1.000
_cell.length_c   1.000
_cell.angle_alpha   90.00
_cell.angle_beta   90.00
_cell.angle_gamma   90.00
#
_symmetry.space_group_name_H-M   'P 1'
#
loop_
_entity.id
_entity.type
_entity.pdbx_description
1 polymer ?
#
loop_
_entity_poly.entity_id
_entity_poly.type
_entity_poly.pdbx_seq_one_letter_code
_entity_poly.pdbx_strand_id
1 'polypeptide(L)'
;MAKSKKRPAQRDEPHGVGNPLQEAQAKFMRSVSNEKKAHFFDSTKISPEERAEIWERQADIGEKLVDSYAWATPDHRCLEVFKHFGPIVEVGCGTNAYWANWMHNAGVDVVALDLSLDSGGGKINKVNKNTTNVRSQGGCQVLPGGPASLSENKLSSRTLFLCYPDEEDTLEEEESEEPMSMAAQCLEHFSGDTIIYVGEFFGDTLSMDQAPFGRSSSGEFQVRLAGEFHCILKMRLLNNWIHVRDTLSVWKRSKTCCLAFEGSEDEESDSDEVYYKNIPPSGTCFGQVVTRTSAAQPVLNFYHTEALPVDAAAPCVAHLLRSPTKEPHTSKTSERHATAKKKRNKKNRPSSQSNQPEEHDVIAGEAW
;
A
#
# COMPACT_ATOMS: atom_id res chain seq x y z
N MET A 1 -59.69 2.22 -14.94
CA MET A 1 -58.68 2.92 -14.11
C MET A 1 -57.84 1.90 -13.38
N ALA A 2 -56.64 1.61 -13.89
CA ALA A 2 -55.67 0.71 -13.24
C ALA A 2 -54.39 1.51 -12.96
N LYS A 3 -54.02 1.61 -11.68
CA LYS A 3 -52.85 2.35 -11.20
C LYS A 3 -51.58 1.54 -11.50
N SER A 4 -50.70 2.09 -12.34
CA SER A 4 -49.36 1.55 -12.57
C SER A 4 -48.51 1.71 -11.32
N LYS A 5 -48.01 0.59 -10.78
CA LYS A 5 -47.10 0.56 -9.62
C LYS A 5 -45.71 1.01 -10.05
N LYS A 6 -45.25 2.15 -9.54
CA LYS A 6 -43.84 2.60 -9.64
C LYS A 6 -42.92 1.52 -9.05
N ARG A 7 -41.92 1.08 -9.83
CA ARG A 7 -40.77 0.31 -9.32
C ARG A 7 -40.03 1.17 -8.30
N PRO A 8 -39.53 0.59 -7.19
CA PRO A 8 -38.72 1.32 -6.24
C PRO A 8 -37.41 1.74 -6.90
N ALA A 9 -36.97 2.97 -6.63
CA ALA A 9 -35.70 3.50 -7.07
C ALA A 9 -34.58 2.56 -6.64
N GLN A 10 -33.74 2.14 -7.59
CA GLN A 10 -32.41 1.62 -7.31
C GLN A 10 -31.72 2.67 -6.44
N ARG A 11 -31.22 2.26 -5.27
CA ARG A 11 -30.30 3.10 -4.51
C ARG A 11 -29.05 3.20 -5.37
N ASP A 12 -28.74 4.40 -5.84
CA ASP A 12 -27.46 4.70 -6.44
C ASP A 12 -26.38 4.41 -5.40
N GLU A 13 -25.48 3.48 -5.73
CA GLU A 13 -24.18 3.35 -5.07
C GLU A 13 -23.50 4.72 -5.10
N PRO A 14 -22.79 5.11 -4.02
CA PRO A 14 -22.13 6.41 -3.98
C PRO A 14 -21.18 6.51 -5.17
N HIS A 15 -21.39 7.53 -6.01
CA HIS A 15 -20.57 7.83 -7.17
C HIS A 15 -19.09 7.70 -6.81
N GLY A 16 -18.42 6.72 -7.41
CA GLY A 16 -17.00 6.50 -7.20
C GLY A 16 -16.24 7.77 -7.51
N VAL A 17 -15.49 8.26 -6.53
CA VAL A 17 -14.52 9.34 -6.69
C VAL A 17 -13.55 8.86 -7.76
N GLY A 18 -13.63 9.41 -8.97
CA GLY A 18 -12.77 9.00 -10.08
C GLY A 18 -11.30 9.17 -9.73
N ASN A 19 -10.44 8.27 -10.23
CA ASN A 19 -8.98 8.35 -10.08
C ASN A 19 -8.37 8.67 -11.46
N PRO A 20 -8.38 9.95 -11.88
CA PRO A 20 -7.94 10.33 -13.23
C PRO A 20 -6.47 9.98 -13.52
N LEU A 21 -5.61 10.03 -12.50
CA LEU A 21 -4.22 9.58 -12.59
C LEU A 21 -4.15 8.09 -12.97
N GLN A 22 -4.86 7.23 -12.24
CA GLN A 22 -4.96 5.80 -12.53
C GLN A 22 -5.56 5.54 -13.90
N GLU A 23 -6.61 6.25 -14.30
CA GLU A 23 -7.26 6.07 -15.60
C GLU A 23 -6.30 6.36 -16.76
N ALA A 24 -5.56 7.47 -16.67
CA ALA A 24 -4.58 7.87 -17.67
C ALA A 24 -3.41 6.89 -17.75
N GLN A 25 -2.88 6.47 -16.61
CA GLN A 25 -1.81 5.49 -16.54
C GLN A 25 -2.26 4.11 -17.07
N ALA A 26 -3.44 3.63 -16.68
CA ALA A 26 -4.01 2.39 -17.18
C ALA A 26 -4.28 2.45 -18.70
N LYS A 27 -4.65 3.61 -19.24
CA LYS A 27 -4.77 3.82 -20.68
C LYS A 27 -3.41 3.66 -21.37
N PHE A 28 -2.34 4.26 -20.84
CA PHE A 28 -0.99 4.06 -21.37
C PHE A 28 -0.58 2.58 -21.30
N MET A 29 -0.73 1.94 -20.14
CA MET A 29 -0.34 0.54 -19.92
C MET A 29 -1.10 -0.47 -20.80
N ARG A 30 -2.31 -0.13 -21.26
CA ARG A 30 -3.06 -0.91 -22.25
C ARG A 30 -2.58 -0.68 -23.69
N SER A 31 -1.95 0.45 -23.97
CA SER A 31 -1.37 0.75 -25.27
C SER A 31 -0.06 0.00 -25.54
N VAL A 32 0.62 -0.46 -24.48
CA VAL A 32 1.83 -1.29 -24.57
C VAL A 32 1.44 -2.77 -24.47
N SER A 33 1.95 -3.61 -25.37
CA SER A 33 1.65 -5.05 -25.37
C SER A 33 2.15 -5.73 -24.09
N ASN A 34 1.50 -6.82 -23.69
CA ASN A 34 1.90 -7.56 -22.49
C ASN A 34 3.31 -8.13 -22.59
N GLU A 35 3.72 -8.59 -23.78
CA GLU A 35 5.08 -9.06 -24.05
C GLU A 35 6.11 -7.94 -23.81
N LYS A 36 5.87 -6.75 -24.38
CA LYS A 36 6.79 -5.61 -24.20
C LYS A 36 6.90 -5.16 -22.74
N LYS A 37 5.80 -5.20 -21.99
CA LYS A 37 5.81 -4.88 -20.54
C LYS A 37 6.59 -5.92 -19.73
N ALA A 38 6.36 -7.21 -19.99
CA ALA A 38 7.00 -8.30 -19.25
C ALA A 38 8.51 -8.37 -19.52
N HIS A 39 8.92 -8.02 -20.74
CA HIS A 39 10.31 -8.13 -21.20
C HIS A 39 10.98 -6.76 -21.39
N PHE A 40 10.46 -5.70 -20.76
CA PHE A 40 10.95 -4.33 -20.95
C PHE A 40 12.47 -4.20 -20.81
N PHE A 41 13.03 -4.88 -19.80
CA PHE A 41 14.46 -4.86 -19.47
C PHE A 41 15.26 -6.03 -20.09
N ASP A 42 14.64 -6.90 -20.88
CA ASP A 42 15.31 -8.03 -21.55
C ASP A 42 15.85 -7.59 -22.91
N SER A 43 17.17 -7.46 -23.01
CA SER A 43 17.87 -7.03 -24.23
C SER A 43 17.74 -8.03 -25.40
N THR A 44 17.33 -9.27 -25.14
CA THR A 44 17.12 -10.28 -26.18
C THR A 44 15.73 -10.21 -26.80
N LYS A 45 14.79 -9.51 -26.15
CA LYS A 45 13.38 -9.45 -26.54
C LYS A 45 12.95 -8.09 -27.06
N ILE A 46 13.57 -7.02 -26.57
CA ILE A 46 13.25 -5.64 -26.93
C ILE A 46 14.54 -4.90 -27.23
N SER A 47 14.59 -4.25 -28.39
CA SER A 47 15.76 -3.47 -28.78
C SER A 47 15.90 -2.19 -27.94
N PRO A 48 17.10 -1.61 -27.82
CA PRO A 48 17.29 -0.33 -27.14
C PRO A 48 16.40 0.79 -27.69
N GLU A 49 16.21 0.86 -29.01
CA GLU A 49 15.42 1.89 -29.69
C GLU A 49 13.93 1.73 -29.35
N GLU A 50 13.42 0.50 -29.38
CA GLU A 50 12.03 0.21 -29.01
C GLU A 50 11.77 0.50 -27.52
N ARG A 51 12.75 0.20 -26.66
CA ARG A 51 12.67 0.56 -25.23
C ARG A 51 12.64 2.07 -25.03
N ALA A 52 13.49 2.81 -25.75
CA ALA A 52 13.54 4.26 -25.71
C ALA A 52 12.21 4.88 -26.17
N GLU A 53 11.61 4.39 -27.26
CA GLU A 53 10.31 4.89 -27.75
C GLU A 53 9.20 4.71 -26.70
N ILE A 54 9.12 3.55 -26.05
CA ILE A 54 8.14 3.29 -24.98
C ILE A 54 8.41 4.21 -23.79
N TRP A 55 9.68 4.38 -23.42
CA TRP A 55 10.10 5.24 -22.32
C TRP A 55 9.71 6.70 -22.55
N GLU A 56 10.06 7.28 -23.70
CA GLU A 56 9.77 8.67 -24.05
C GLU A 56 8.26 8.96 -24.02
N ARG A 57 7.46 8.08 -24.63
CA ARG A 57 6.00 8.19 -24.57
C ARG A 57 5.45 8.12 -23.16
N GLN A 58 6.07 7.32 -22.29
CA GLN A 58 5.68 7.23 -20.90
C GLN A 58 6.07 8.50 -20.14
N ALA A 59 7.28 9.01 -20.35
CA ALA A 59 7.78 10.23 -19.72
C ALA A 59 6.92 11.45 -20.07
N ASP A 60 6.56 11.63 -21.34
CA ASP A 60 5.69 12.73 -21.82
C ASP A 60 4.31 12.79 -21.16
N ILE A 61 3.77 11.61 -20.81
CA ILE A 61 2.48 11.49 -20.12
C ILE A 61 2.70 11.59 -18.61
N GLY A 62 3.75 10.94 -18.10
CA GLY A 62 4.14 10.93 -16.70
C GLY A 62 4.35 12.33 -16.15
N GLU A 63 5.16 13.16 -16.82
CA GLU A 63 5.42 14.55 -16.41
C GLU A 63 4.11 15.34 -16.25
N LYS A 64 3.22 15.28 -17.25
CA LYS A 64 1.91 15.97 -17.18
C LYS A 64 1.03 15.49 -16.04
N LEU A 65 1.09 14.18 -15.74
CA LEU A 65 0.28 13.57 -14.70
C LEU A 65 0.82 13.88 -13.30
N VAL A 66 2.14 13.86 -13.12
CA VAL A 66 2.80 14.27 -11.88
C VAL A 66 2.46 15.73 -11.60
N ASP A 67 2.67 16.63 -12.58
CA ASP A 67 2.36 18.06 -12.48
C ASP A 67 0.88 18.36 -12.15
N SER A 68 -0.04 17.44 -12.46
CA SER A 68 -1.47 17.63 -12.23
C SER A 68 -2.00 16.93 -10.98
N TYR A 69 -1.35 15.86 -10.53
CA TYR A 69 -1.88 14.92 -9.53
C TYR A 69 -0.86 14.58 -8.46
N ALA A 70 -0.03 13.56 -8.68
CA ALA A 70 0.95 13.07 -7.71
C ALA A 70 2.00 12.21 -8.41
N TRP A 71 3.14 12.03 -7.74
CA TRP A 71 4.21 11.13 -8.17
C TRP A 71 3.77 9.66 -8.24
N ALA A 72 3.14 9.17 -7.16
CA ALA A 72 2.64 7.80 -7.08
C ALA A 72 1.12 7.73 -7.25
N THR A 73 0.63 6.61 -7.81
CA THR A 73 -0.78 6.44 -8.14
C THR A 73 -1.51 5.60 -7.09
N PRO A 74 -2.49 6.18 -6.34
CA PRO A 74 -3.31 5.40 -5.43
C PRO A 74 -4.09 4.31 -6.16
N ASP A 75 -4.31 3.17 -5.49
CA ASP A 75 -5.27 2.17 -5.91
C ASP A 75 -6.21 1.81 -4.77
N HIS A 76 -7.40 1.29 -5.08
CA HIS A 76 -8.47 1.05 -4.11
C HIS A 76 -8.06 0.29 -2.83
N ARG A 77 -7.03 -0.56 -2.87
CA ARG A 77 -6.54 -1.29 -1.69
C ARG A 77 -5.91 -0.37 -0.66
N CYS A 78 -5.30 0.74 -1.11
CA CYS A 78 -4.69 1.72 -0.21
C CYS A 78 -5.71 2.35 0.74
N LEU A 79 -6.98 2.53 0.33
CA LEU A 79 -8.01 3.11 1.19
C LEU A 79 -8.26 2.29 2.45
N GLU A 80 -8.22 0.96 2.35
CA GLU A 80 -8.43 0.10 3.52
C GLU A 80 -7.28 0.23 4.51
N VAL A 81 -6.06 0.47 4.01
CA VAL A 81 -4.90 0.79 4.84
C VAL A 81 -5.07 2.13 5.54
N PHE A 82 -5.41 3.19 4.81
CA PHE A 82 -5.60 4.53 5.39
C PHE A 82 -6.76 4.57 6.40
N LYS A 83 -7.85 3.83 6.15
CA LYS A 83 -8.94 3.69 7.12
C LYS A 83 -8.49 2.96 8.39
N HIS A 84 -7.68 1.91 8.24
CA HIS A 84 -7.20 1.12 9.38
C HIS A 84 -6.25 1.92 10.28
N PHE A 85 -5.35 2.71 9.69
CA PHE A 85 -4.32 3.46 10.42
C PHE A 85 -4.69 4.94 10.62
N GLY A 86 -5.87 5.38 10.20
CA GLY A 86 -6.37 6.72 10.44
C GLY A 86 -6.57 7.01 11.94
N PRO A 87 -6.53 8.28 12.37
CA PRO A 87 -6.44 9.51 11.55
C PRO A 87 -5.05 9.76 10.94
N ILE A 88 -4.99 10.42 9.78
CA ILE A 88 -3.79 10.65 8.97
C ILE A 88 -3.35 12.13 9.05
N VAL A 89 -2.03 12.35 9.00
CA VAL A 89 -1.42 13.64 8.61
C VAL A 89 -0.49 13.40 7.43
N GLU A 90 -0.71 14.10 6.33
CA GLU A 90 0.15 14.08 5.13
C GLU A 90 1.03 15.34 5.13
N VAL A 91 2.34 15.18 4.96
CA VAL A 91 3.30 16.30 4.83
C VAL A 91 3.89 16.30 3.42
N GLY A 92 3.94 17.47 2.80
CA GLY A 92 4.36 17.61 1.41
C GLY A 92 3.30 17.12 0.42
N CYS A 93 2.02 17.38 0.73
CA CYS A 93 0.89 16.87 -0.05
C CYS A 93 0.71 17.56 -1.43
N GLY A 94 1.44 18.64 -1.69
CA GLY A 94 1.27 19.50 -2.86
C GLY A 94 0.00 20.35 -2.78
N THR A 95 -0.12 21.33 -3.68
CA THR A 95 -1.28 22.25 -3.67
C THR A 95 -2.61 21.58 -3.99
N ASN A 96 -2.58 20.52 -4.79
CA ASN A 96 -3.77 19.76 -5.15
C ASN A 96 -4.15 18.71 -4.10
N ALA A 97 -3.27 18.41 -3.15
CA ALA A 97 -3.42 17.40 -2.10
C ALA A 97 -4.09 16.12 -2.63
N TYR A 98 -3.59 15.54 -3.72
CA TYR A 98 -4.29 14.49 -4.46
C TYR A 98 -4.64 13.27 -3.59
N TRP A 99 -3.68 12.76 -2.82
CA TRP A 99 -3.90 11.64 -1.90
C TRP A 99 -4.82 12.03 -0.75
N ALA A 100 -4.59 13.17 -0.09
CA ALA A 100 -5.47 13.70 0.95
C ALA A 100 -6.92 13.89 0.48
N ASN A 101 -7.16 14.45 -0.69
CA ASN A 101 -8.51 14.59 -1.27
C ASN A 101 -9.15 13.23 -1.52
N TRP A 102 -8.38 12.28 -2.06
CA TRP A 102 -8.85 10.93 -2.31
C TRP A 102 -9.21 10.19 -1.01
N MET A 103 -8.37 10.31 0.03
CA MET A 103 -8.63 9.80 1.39
C MET A 103 -9.86 10.46 2.04
N HIS A 104 -9.94 11.80 1.99
CA HIS A 104 -11.03 12.58 2.56
C HIS A 104 -12.38 12.19 1.96
N ASN A 105 -12.45 12.08 0.63
CA ASN A 105 -13.68 11.68 -0.07
C ASN A 105 -14.09 10.23 0.24
N ALA A 106 -13.15 9.39 0.69
CA ALA A 106 -13.42 8.04 1.19
C ALA A 106 -13.78 7.99 2.69
N GLY A 107 -13.89 9.15 3.36
CA GLY A 107 -14.26 9.27 4.77
C GLY A 107 -13.10 9.08 5.75
N VAL A 108 -11.85 9.13 5.30
CA VAL A 108 -10.67 9.11 6.18
C VAL A 108 -10.46 10.51 6.78
N ASP A 109 -10.27 10.58 8.10
CA ASP A 109 -9.81 11.81 8.76
C ASP A 109 -8.36 12.07 8.38
N VAL A 110 -8.13 13.09 7.55
CA VAL A 110 -6.81 13.48 7.05
C VAL A 110 -6.59 14.98 7.22
N VAL A 111 -5.38 15.32 7.69
CA VAL A 111 -4.84 16.69 7.69
C VAL A 111 -3.76 16.75 6.63
N ALA A 112 -3.92 17.63 5.64
CA ALA A 112 -2.95 17.82 4.56
C ALA A 112 -2.10 19.07 4.82
N LEU A 113 -0.77 18.91 4.86
CA LEU A 113 0.20 19.97 5.10
C LEU A 113 1.09 20.18 3.88
N ASP A 114 1.31 21.44 3.52
CA ASP A 114 2.31 21.84 2.55
C ASP A 114 2.87 23.23 2.86
N LEU A 115 4.11 23.51 2.48
CA LEU A 115 4.74 24.83 2.63
C LEU A 115 4.15 25.84 1.64
N SER A 116 3.80 25.37 0.44
CA SER A 116 3.40 26.22 -0.67
C SER A 116 1.91 26.08 -0.96
N LEU A 117 1.10 26.97 -0.38
CA LEU A 117 -0.33 27.04 -0.68
C LEU A 117 -0.61 27.73 -2.03
N ASP A 118 0.30 28.60 -2.47
CA ASP A 118 0.11 29.47 -3.64
C ASP A 118 0.98 29.08 -4.85
N SER A 119 2.07 28.34 -4.63
CA SER A 119 3.12 28.11 -5.65
C SER A 119 3.19 26.69 -6.20
N GLY A 120 2.43 25.73 -5.68
CA GLY A 120 2.52 24.36 -6.17
C GLY A 120 3.84 23.72 -5.76
N GLY A 121 3.90 23.13 -4.57
CA GLY A 121 5.04 22.28 -4.19
C GLY A 121 5.35 21.28 -5.31
N GLY A 122 6.61 21.23 -5.74
CA GLY A 122 7.16 20.35 -6.79
C GLY A 122 6.44 20.42 -8.14
N LYS A 123 6.76 21.40 -9.00
CA LYS A 123 6.19 21.59 -10.37
C LYS A 123 4.65 21.44 -10.53
N ILE A 124 3.86 21.33 -9.46
CA ILE A 124 2.41 21.14 -9.52
C ILE A 124 1.75 22.52 -9.57
N ASN A 125 1.75 23.07 -10.79
CA ASN A 125 1.32 24.38 -11.29
C ASN A 125 2.46 25.40 -11.50
N LYS A 126 3.04 25.38 -12.70
CA LYS A 126 3.54 26.63 -13.32
C LYS A 126 2.46 27.69 -13.16
N VAL A 127 2.79 28.74 -12.40
CA VAL A 127 1.94 29.86 -12.02
C VAL A 127 1.04 30.31 -13.18
N ASN A 128 -0.23 29.91 -13.18
CA ASN A 128 -1.24 30.68 -13.87
C ASN A 128 -1.69 31.77 -12.89
N LYS A 129 -1.15 32.99 -13.06
CA LYS A 129 -1.44 34.18 -12.25
C LYS A 129 -2.92 34.62 -12.22
N ASN A 130 -3.84 33.82 -12.75
CA ASN A 130 -5.26 34.15 -12.91
C ASN A 130 -6.23 33.23 -12.17
N THR A 131 -5.79 32.18 -11.47
CA THR A 131 -6.71 31.37 -10.64
C THR A 131 -6.69 31.84 -9.19
N THR A 132 -7.43 32.91 -8.94
CA THR A 132 -7.85 33.31 -7.60
C THR A 132 -8.49 32.14 -6.88
N ASN A 133 -7.97 31.77 -5.69
CA ASN A 133 -8.68 31.05 -4.64
C ASN A 133 -9.68 30.00 -5.14
N VAL A 134 -9.20 28.91 -5.74
CA VAL A 134 -10.02 27.70 -5.83
C VAL A 134 -9.99 27.05 -4.45
N ARG A 135 -10.75 27.63 -3.52
CA ARG A 135 -11.26 26.87 -2.38
C ARG A 135 -12.02 25.70 -3.00
N SER A 136 -11.47 24.49 -2.92
CA SER A 136 -12.19 23.29 -3.29
C SER A 136 -13.48 23.27 -2.46
N GLN A 137 -14.61 23.60 -3.10
CA GLN A 137 -15.90 23.45 -2.45
C GLN A 137 -16.16 21.95 -2.33
N GLY A 138 -15.67 21.36 -1.24
CA GLY A 138 -15.81 19.94 -0.90
C GLY A 138 -14.52 19.12 -0.84
N GLY A 139 -13.33 19.71 -0.96
CA GLY A 139 -12.05 18.98 -0.84
C GLY A 139 -11.40 19.08 0.54
N CYS A 140 -10.42 18.22 0.80
CA CYS A 140 -9.53 18.32 1.96
C CYS A 140 -8.82 19.68 1.94
N GLN A 141 -8.92 20.43 3.03
CA GLN A 141 -8.23 21.71 3.15
C GLN A 141 -6.72 21.46 3.35
N VAL A 142 -5.90 22.07 2.49
CA VAL A 142 -4.45 22.14 2.69
C VAL A 142 -4.14 23.24 3.69
N LEU A 143 -3.40 22.90 4.74
CA LEU A 143 -2.94 23.85 5.74
C LEU A 143 -1.45 24.16 5.51
N PRO A 144 -1.02 25.40 5.79
CA PRO A 144 0.39 25.72 5.73
C PRO A 144 1.12 24.94 6.82
N GLY A 145 2.15 24.20 6.47
CA GLY A 145 2.91 23.40 7.42
C GLY A 145 3.96 22.51 6.76
N GLY A 146 4.89 22.03 7.57
CA GLY A 146 5.97 21.13 7.15
C GLY A 146 6.36 20.20 8.30
N PRO A 147 7.57 19.63 8.27
CA PRO A 147 8.05 18.73 9.33
C PRO A 147 7.85 19.28 10.76
N ALA A 148 8.19 20.55 11.00
CA ALA A 148 8.06 21.19 12.31
C ALA A 148 6.62 21.19 12.88
N SER A 149 5.60 21.16 12.01
CA SER A 149 4.20 21.09 12.44
C SER A 149 3.88 19.77 13.14
N LEU A 150 4.64 18.68 12.88
CA LEU A 150 4.41 17.37 13.49
C LEU A 150 4.65 17.35 15.00
N SER A 151 5.42 18.32 15.53
CA SER A 151 5.61 18.49 16.98
C SER A 151 4.39 19.08 17.70
N GLU A 152 3.37 19.55 16.96
CA GLU A 152 2.14 20.04 17.56
C GLU A 152 1.33 18.89 18.19
N ASN A 153 0.88 19.07 19.44
CA ASN A 153 0.10 18.07 20.18
C ASN A 153 -1.17 17.56 19.44
N LYS A 154 -1.73 18.35 18.52
CA LYS A 154 -2.91 17.96 17.74
C LYS A 154 -2.60 16.93 16.64
N LEU A 155 -1.34 16.78 16.26
CA LEU A 155 -0.87 15.89 15.20
C LEU A 155 -0.11 14.66 15.73
N SER A 156 0.36 14.70 16.98
CA SER A 156 1.17 13.62 17.59
C SER A 156 0.47 12.25 17.69
N SER A 157 -0.87 12.22 17.68
CA SER A 157 -1.67 10.98 17.71
C SER A 157 -2.08 10.46 16.33
N ARG A 158 -1.72 11.18 15.25
CA ARG A 158 -2.04 10.80 13.87
C ARG A 158 -0.93 9.91 13.30
N THR A 159 -1.30 9.08 12.34
CA THR A 159 -0.34 8.37 11.48
C THR A 159 0.23 9.35 10.46
N LEU A 160 1.56 9.43 10.38
CA LEU A 160 2.24 10.23 9.38
C LEU A 160 2.17 9.52 8.02
N PHE A 161 1.81 10.24 6.97
CA PHE A 161 1.84 9.78 5.60
C PHE A 161 2.84 10.63 4.79
N LEU A 162 3.76 9.94 4.11
CA LEU A 162 4.75 10.51 3.20
C LEU A 162 4.66 9.80 1.85
N CYS A 163 4.53 10.56 0.76
CA CYS A 163 4.52 10.05 -0.60
C CYS A 163 5.50 10.85 -1.43
N TYR A 164 6.58 10.21 -1.89
CA TYR A 164 7.66 10.92 -2.60
C TYR A 164 8.15 12.19 -1.87
N PRO A 165 8.56 12.10 -0.59
CA PRO A 165 8.84 13.27 0.22
C PRO A 165 10.10 14.07 -0.19
N ASP A 166 11.08 13.44 -0.85
CA ASP A 166 12.31 14.13 -1.25
C ASP A 166 12.47 14.04 -2.78
N GLU A 167 12.61 15.18 -3.46
CA GLU A 167 12.96 15.26 -4.88
C GLU A 167 14.48 15.41 -5.02
N GLU A 168 15.10 14.68 -5.94
CA GLU A 168 16.54 14.77 -6.24
C GLU A 168 16.95 16.12 -6.89
N ASP A 169 15.99 16.95 -7.29
CA ASP A 169 16.22 18.13 -8.14
C ASP A 169 16.61 19.42 -7.39
N THR A 170 16.82 19.39 -6.06
CA THR A 170 17.50 20.51 -5.38
C THR A 170 18.99 20.46 -5.70
N LEU A 171 19.32 20.98 -6.88
CA LEU A 171 20.67 21.24 -7.35
C LEU A 171 21.47 21.93 -6.25
N GLU A 172 22.54 21.25 -5.83
CA GLU A 172 23.83 21.73 -5.32
C GLU A 172 23.96 23.27 -5.34
N GLU A 173 23.33 23.96 -4.38
CA GLU A 173 23.78 25.31 -4.02
C GLU A 173 25.02 25.13 -3.15
N GLU A 174 26.16 25.40 -3.78
CA GLU A 174 27.52 25.30 -3.26
C GLU A 174 27.65 25.80 -1.79
N GLU A 175 28.31 24.99 -0.96
CA GLU A 175 28.87 25.35 0.36
C GLU A 175 27.90 25.72 1.50
N SER A 176 26.80 24.99 1.68
CA SER A 176 26.14 24.92 2.99
C SER A 176 26.04 23.49 3.48
N GLU A 177 26.12 23.27 4.81
CA GLU A 177 25.85 21.97 5.43
C GLU A 177 24.52 21.44 4.86
N GLU A 178 24.57 20.38 4.03
CA GLU A 178 23.39 19.81 3.36
C GLU A 178 22.26 19.68 4.38
N PRO A 179 21.21 20.51 4.30
CA PRO A 179 20.16 20.47 5.28
C PRO A 179 19.48 19.10 5.16
N MET A 180 19.26 18.46 6.31
CA MET A 180 18.54 17.20 6.43
C MET A 180 17.30 17.20 5.51
N SER A 181 17.10 16.11 4.77
CA SER A 181 15.97 15.96 3.83
C SER A 181 14.61 16.19 4.51
N MET A 182 13.57 16.56 3.76
CA MET A 182 12.23 16.83 4.33
C MET A 182 11.69 15.60 5.05
N ALA A 183 11.88 14.41 4.46
CA ALA A 183 11.48 13.16 5.08
C ALA A 183 12.23 12.88 6.39
N ALA A 184 13.53 13.13 6.44
CA ALA A 184 14.33 12.96 7.65
C ALA A 184 13.96 13.99 8.74
N GLN A 185 13.68 15.24 8.37
CA GLN A 185 13.12 16.23 9.30
C GLN A 185 11.76 15.79 9.85
N CYS A 186 10.93 15.12 9.04
CA CYS A 186 9.67 14.57 9.52
C CYS A 186 9.90 13.52 10.62
N LEU A 187 10.91 12.65 10.49
CA LEU A 187 11.25 11.68 11.54
C LEU A 187 11.67 12.36 12.84
N GLU A 188 12.40 13.47 12.76
CA GLU A 188 12.84 14.24 13.93
C GLU A 188 11.67 14.85 14.71
N HIS A 189 10.70 15.42 14.00
CA HIS A 189 9.56 16.09 14.62
C HIS A 189 8.40 15.16 14.96
N PHE A 190 8.32 13.99 14.33
CA PHE A 190 7.22 13.05 14.50
C PHE A 190 7.39 12.23 15.78
N SER A 191 6.49 12.44 16.73
CA SER A 191 6.42 11.68 17.99
C SER A 191 5.43 10.51 17.96
N GLY A 192 4.65 10.38 16.88
CA GLY A 192 3.68 9.29 16.72
C GLY A 192 4.33 7.93 16.49
N ASP A 193 3.51 6.89 16.38
CA ASP A 193 3.98 5.50 16.39
C ASP A 193 3.92 4.81 15.02
N THR A 194 3.25 5.40 14.04
CA THR A 194 2.95 4.77 12.76
C THR A 194 3.23 5.73 11.61
N ILE A 195 3.97 5.24 10.61
CA ILE A 195 4.27 5.95 9.37
C ILE A 195 3.76 5.10 8.20
N ILE A 196 3.06 5.72 7.26
CA ILE A 196 2.76 5.18 5.94
C ILE A 196 3.70 5.87 4.96
N TYR A 197 4.46 5.09 4.20
CA TYR A 197 5.38 5.57 3.20
C TYR A 197 5.01 5.02 1.82
N VAL A 198 4.93 5.91 0.83
CA VAL A 198 4.73 5.55 -0.57
C VAL A 198 5.93 6.00 -1.42
N GLY A 199 6.56 5.02 -2.06
CA GLY A 199 7.74 5.19 -2.90
C GLY A 199 8.55 3.91 -3.03
N GLU A 200 9.72 4.03 -3.66
CA GLU A 200 10.75 3.00 -3.67
C GLU A 200 11.49 2.97 -2.31
N PHE A 201 12.00 1.81 -1.93
CA PHE A 201 12.78 1.65 -0.71
C PHE A 201 14.05 0.86 -1.03
N PHE A 202 15.06 0.96 -0.17
CA PHE A 202 16.34 0.27 -0.35
C PHE A 202 16.15 -1.20 -0.73
N GLY A 203 16.78 -1.60 -1.84
CA GLY A 203 16.68 -2.97 -2.36
C GLY A 203 15.44 -3.27 -3.21
N ASP A 204 14.49 -2.33 -3.32
CA ASP A 204 13.25 -2.47 -4.08
C ASP A 204 13.12 -1.40 -5.16
N THR A 205 14.15 -1.31 -6.00
CA THR A 205 14.22 -0.44 -7.17
C THR A 205 14.85 -1.20 -8.33
N LEU A 206 14.62 -0.72 -9.55
CA LEU A 206 15.16 -1.32 -10.76
C LEU A 206 16.61 -0.89 -11.06
N SER A 207 17.08 0.19 -10.43
CA SER A 207 18.39 0.78 -10.69
C SER A 207 19.34 0.63 -9.50
N MET A 208 19.43 -0.56 -8.91
CA MET A 208 20.22 -0.82 -7.69
C MET A 208 21.67 -0.32 -7.76
N ASP A 209 22.32 -0.46 -8.92
CA ASP A 209 23.72 -0.06 -9.10
C ASP A 209 23.92 1.47 -9.15
N GLN A 210 22.86 2.23 -9.47
CA GLN A 210 22.92 3.68 -9.67
C GLN A 210 22.23 4.45 -8.54
N ALA A 211 21.08 3.95 -8.10
CA ALA A 211 20.23 4.57 -7.09
C ALA A 211 19.68 3.45 -6.17
N PRO A 212 20.51 2.89 -5.25
CA PRO A 212 20.11 1.75 -4.42
C PRO A 212 18.94 2.05 -3.47
N PHE A 213 18.68 3.33 -3.19
CA PHE A 213 17.54 3.82 -2.39
C PHE A 213 16.32 4.18 -3.25
N GLY A 214 16.40 4.06 -4.58
CA GLY A 214 15.38 4.59 -5.49
C GLY A 214 15.41 6.11 -5.53
N ARG A 215 14.34 6.71 -6.08
CA ARG A 215 14.28 8.17 -6.34
C ARG A 215 13.20 8.91 -5.54
N SER A 216 12.53 8.20 -4.64
CA SER A 216 11.34 8.70 -3.94
C SER A 216 11.66 9.42 -2.62
N SER A 217 12.81 9.13 -2.00
CA SER A 217 13.23 9.75 -0.74
C SER A 217 14.74 9.61 -0.56
N SER A 218 15.32 10.37 0.35
CA SER A 218 16.74 10.30 0.67
C SER A 218 17.14 8.94 1.30
N GLY A 219 18.39 8.54 1.07
CA GLY A 219 18.96 7.35 1.72
C GLY A 219 19.03 7.49 3.24
N GLU A 220 19.31 8.70 3.74
CA GLU A 220 19.30 9.03 5.18
C GLU A 220 17.94 8.71 5.80
N PHE A 221 16.85 9.19 5.21
CA PHE A 221 15.50 8.92 5.69
C PHE A 221 15.21 7.42 5.72
N GLN A 222 15.55 6.68 4.66
CA GLN A 222 15.26 5.25 4.60
C GLN A 222 16.04 4.46 5.66
N VAL A 223 17.32 4.79 5.88
CA VAL A 223 18.14 4.19 6.94
C VAL A 223 17.55 4.50 8.31
N ARG A 224 17.16 5.76 8.59
CA ARG A 224 16.52 6.15 9.85
C ARG A 224 15.16 5.48 10.04
N LEU A 225 14.32 5.44 9.01
CA LEU A 225 13.02 4.76 9.07
C LEU A 225 13.20 3.28 9.40
N ALA A 226 14.10 2.58 8.71
CA ALA A 226 14.42 1.20 9.01
C ALA A 226 15.12 1.03 10.37
N GLY A 227 15.82 2.05 10.86
CA GLY A 227 16.54 2.12 12.13
C GLY A 227 15.63 2.33 13.34
N GLU A 228 14.61 3.17 13.23
CA GLU A 228 13.72 3.57 14.32
C GLU A 228 12.37 2.84 14.29
N PHE A 229 11.97 2.33 13.12
CA PHE A 229 10.70 1.65 12.88
C PHE A 229 10.92 0.24 12.33
N HIS A 230 9.85 -0.56 12.28
CA HIS A 230 9.83 -1.85 11.61
C HIS A 230 8.62 -1.94 10.70
N CYS A 231 8.82 -2.49 9.50
CA CYS A 231 7.77 -2.63 8.51
C CYS A 231 6.77 -3.73 8.94
N ILE A 232 5.49 -3.37 8.97
CA ILE A 232 4.38 -4.28 9.32
C ILE A 232 3.50 -4.61 8.12
N LEU A 233 3.56 -3.81 7.06
CA LEU A 233 2.82 -4.03 5.82
C LEU A 233 3.64 -3.42 4.68
N LYS A 234 3.75 -4.14 3.57
CA LYS A 234 4.28 -3.64 2.31
C LYS A 234 3.43 -4.21 1.19
N MET A 235 2.98 -3.38 0.26
CA MET A 235 2.27 -3.80 -0.93
C MET A 235 2.69 -3.00 -2.14
N ARG A 236 2.87 -3.66 -3.28
CA ARG A 236 3.12 -2.99 -4.54
C ARG A 236 1.88 -2.21 -4.96
N LEU A 237 2.03 -0.99 -5.46
CA LEU A 237 0.89 -0.31 -6.09
C LEU A 237 0.53 -1.00 -7.42
N LEU A 238 -0.77 -1.12 -7.72
CA LEU A 238 -1.21 -1.83 -8.94
C LEU A 238 -0.83 -1.12 -10.24
N ASN A 239 -0.65 0.20 -10.17
CA ASN A 239 -0.41 1.04 -11.34
C ASN A 239 0.94 1.72 -11.17
N ASN A 240 2.02 0.95 -11.27
CA ASN A 240 3.35 1.52 -11.44
C ASN A 240 3.61 1.76 -12.93
N TRP A 241 4.40 2.80 -13.20
CA TRP A 241 5.10 2.90 -14.48
C TRP A 241 6.03 1.69 -14.67
N ILE A 242 6.35 1.35 -15.92
CA ILE A 242 7.12 0.13 -16.23
C ILE A 242 8.47 0.10 -15.50
N HIS A 243 9.07 1.27 -15.30
CA HIS A 243 10.37 1.44 -14.68
C HIS A 243 10.34 1.79 -13.19
N VAL A 244 9.18 1.71 -12.54
CA VAL A 244 9.01 2.12 -11.14
C VAL A 244 8.54 0.95 -10.28
N ARG A 245 9.08 0.87 -9.06
CA ARG A 245 8.80 -0.20 -8.09
C ARG A 245 8.05 0.30 -6.85
N ASP A 246 7.35 1.42 -6.93
CA ASP A 246 6.60 1.99 -5.81
C ASP A 246 5.76 0.97 -5.05
N THR A 247 5.87 1.10 -3.73
CA THR A 247 5.08 0.35 -2.76
C THR A 247 4.41 1.31 -1.80
N LEU A 248 3.27 0.88 -1.24
CA LEU A 248 2.77 1.42 0.01
C LEU A 248 3.32 0.53 1.13
N SER A 249 4.00 1.14 2.08
CA SER A 249 4.52 0.45 3.25
C SER A 249 4.07 1.12 4.54
N VAL A 250 3.83 0.33 5.59
CA VAL A 250 3.44 0.79 6.92
C VAL A 250 4.51 0.37 7.91
N TRP A 251 4.95 1.33 8.71
CA TRP A 251 6.07 1.22 9.62
C TRP A 251 5.60 1.58 11.02
N LYS A 252 5.86 0.69 11.98
CA LYS A 252 5.53 0.87 13.39
C LYS A 252 6.81 1.19 14.16
N ARG A 253 6.75 2.17 15.06
CA ARG A 253 7.91 2.58 15.86
C ARG A 253 8.40 1.38 16.67
N SER A 254 9.69 1.10 16.58
CA SER A 254 10.31 -0.01 17.29
C SER A 254 10.46 0.37 18.76
N LYS A 255 10.15 -0.58 19.64
CA LYS A 255 10.58 -0.49 21.04
C LYS A 255 12.00 -1.05 21.13
N THR A 256 12.82 -0.51 22.01
CA THR A 256 14.14 -1.05 22.29
C THR A 256 14.14 -1.75 23.65
N CYS A 257 15.04 -2.71 23.81
CA CYS A 257 15.32 -3.43 25.05
C CYS A 257 16.81 -3.30 25.32
N CYS A 258 17.18 -2.85 26.52
CA CYS A 258 18.57 -2.82 26.97
C CYS A 258 18.99 -4.22 27.43
N LEU A 259 20.16 -4.67 26.99
CA LEU A 259 20.89 -5.79 27.53
C LEU A 259 22.13 -5.22 28.22
N ALA A 260 22.19 -5.34 29.54
CA ALA A 260 23.37 -4.97 30.33
C ALA A 260 24.22 -6.22 30.54
N PHE A 261 25.51 -6.13 30.18
CA PHE A 261 26.49 -7.17 30.46
C PHE A 261 27.26 -6.83 31.74
N GLU A 262 27.41 -7.80 32.64
CA GLU A 262 28.29 -7.63 33.78
C GLU A 262 29.74 -7.57 33.26
N GLY A 263 30.41 -6.45 33.49
CA GLY A 263 31.83 -6.29 33.17
C GLY A 263 32.67 -7.26 34.02
N SER A 264 33.76 -7.78 33.46
CA SER A 264 34.74 -8.53 34.25
C SER A 264 35.42 -7.63 35.26
N GLU A 265 35.65 -8.12 36.48
CA GLU A 265 36.20 -7.39 37.65
C GLU A 265 37.56 -6.67 37.40
N ASP A 266 38.22 -6.96 36.27
CA ASP A 266 39.57 -6.48 35.93
C ASP A 266 39.59 -5.25 34.99
N GLU A 267 38.43 -4.76 34.54
CA GLU A 267 38.36 -3.50 33.78
C GLU A 267 37.49 -2.50 34.54
N GLU A 268 37.98 -1.27 34.74
CA GLU A 268 37.17 -0.09 35.10
C GLU A 268 36.22 0.26 33.93
N SER A 269 35.47 -0.73 33.45
CA SER A 269 34.62 -0.65 32.28
C SER A 269 33.22 -0.31 32.75
N ASP A 270 32.74 0.85 32.31
CA ASP A 270 31.32 1.18 32.27
C ASP A 270 30.54 -0.05 31.77
N SER A 271 29.42 -0.38 32.43
CA SER A 271 28.59 -1.51 32.00
C SER A 271 28.25 -1.36 30.52
N ASP A 272 28.63 -2.33 29.70
CA ASP A 272 28.30 -2.34 28.27
C ASP A 272 26.78 -2.55 28.12
N GLU A 273 26.03 -1.44 28.03
CA GLU A 273 24.62 -1.47 27.71
C GLU A 273 24.43 -1.54 26.19
N VAL A 274 23.79 -2.61 25.71
CA VAL A 274 23.47 -2.78 24.28
C VAL A 274 21.96 -2.77 24.08
N TYR A 275 21.48 -1.89 23.19
CA TYR A 275 20.06 -1.73 22.91
C TYR A 275 19.65 -2.51 21.65
N TYR A 276 18.76 -3.48 21.80
CA TYR A 276 18.19 -4.26 20.71
C TYR A 276 16.74 -3.87 20.42
N LYS A 277 16.31 -3.99 19.16
CA LYS A 277 14.90 -3.81 18.80
C LYS A 277 14.07 -4.97 19.33
N ASN A 278 13.03 -4.63 20.09
CA ASN A 278 11.97 -5.54 20.48
C ASN A 278 10.83 -5.46 19.46
N ILE A 279 10.85 -6.37 18.48
CA ILE A 279 9.81 -6.50 17.48
C ILE A 279 9.00 -7.77 17.81
N PRO A 280 7.72 -7.67 18.20
CA PRO A 280 6.90 -8.83 18.47
C PRO A 280 6.78 -9.72 17.22
N PRO A 281 6.73 -11.06 17.36
CA PRO A 281 6.54 -11.96 16.22
C PRO A 281 5.26 -11.68 15.42
N SER A 282 4.23 -11.12 16.06
CA SER A 282 2.99 -10.70 15.40
C SER A 282 3.13 -9.39 14.60
N GLY A 283 4.25 -8.69 14.74
CA GLY A 283 4.51 -7.34 14.22
C GLY A 283 5.51 -7.29 13.06
N THR A 284 6.06 -8.41 12.59
CA THR A 284 6.94 -8.41 11.41
C THR A 284 6.19 -8.83 10.16
N CYS A 285 6.31 -8.07 9.06
CA CYS A 285 5.87 -8.54 7.74
C CYS A 285 6.77 -9.66 7.17
N PHE A 286 7.98 -9.80 7.72
CA PHE A 286 8.94 -10.85 7.40
C PHE A 286 8.63 -12.12 8.20
N GLY A 287 7.53 -12.78 7.82
CA GLY A 287 7.12 -14.09 8.29
C GLY A 287 6.21 -14.70 7.22
N GLN A 288 6.51 -15.93 6.78
CA GLN A 288 5.84 -16.63 5.67
C GLN A 288 4.31 -16.51 5.72
N VAL A 289 3.73 -15.62 4.93
CA VAL A 289 2.36 -15.78 4.46
C VAL A 289 2.44 -16.55 3.15
N VAL A 290 2.57 -17.87 3.25
CA VAL A 290 2.25 -18.77 2.12
C VAL A 290 0.75 -18.65 1.92
N THR A 291 0.33 -17.77 1.03
CA THR A 291 -1.03 -17.83 0.51
C THR A 291 -1.15 -19.17 -0.20
N ARG A 292 -1.96 -20.09 0.35
CA ARG A 292 -2.40 -21.28 -0.36
C ARG A 292 -3.22 -20.82 -1.56
N THR A 293 -2.56 -20.55 -2.69
CA THR A 293 -3.22 -20.61 -3.98
C THR A 293 -3.57 -22.07 -4.23
N SER A 294 -4.88 -22.30 -4.32
CA SER A 294 -5.46 -23.57 -4.71
C SER A 294 -4.91 -24.03 -6.06
N ALA A 295 -4.49 -25.30 -6.09
CA ALA A 295 -4.21 -26.17 -7.23
C ALA A 295 -2.84 -26.00 -7.94
N ALA A 296 -1.92 -26.89 -7.52
CA ALA A 296 -0.96 -27.66 -8.31
C ALA A 296 0.07 -26.90 -9.17
N GLN A 297 1.34 -26.92 -8.75
CA GLN A 297 2.48 -27.49 -9.48
C GLN A 297 3.67 -27.71 -8.52
N PRO A 298 4.54 -28.72 -8.78
CA PRO A 298 5.49 -29.22 -7.80
C PRO A 298 6.70 -28.31 -7.63
N VAL A 299 7.20 -28.33 -6.40
CA VAL A 299 8.40 -27.67 -5.89
C VAL A 299 9.62 -28.21 -6.63
N LEU A 300 10.26 -27.41 -7.49
CA LEU A 300 11.70 -27.41 -7.82
C LEU A 300 11.92 -26.54 -9.06
N ASN A 301 12.21 -25.25 -8.83
CA ASN A 301 13.02 -24.42 -9.73
C ASN A 301 13.58 -23.26 -8.91
N PHE A 302 14.69 -23.52 -8.23
CA PHE A 302 15.59 -22.49 -7.72
C PHE A 302 16.43 -21.96 -8.88
N TYR A 303 15.87 -21.03 -9.66
CA TYR A 303 16.64 -20.20 -10.60
C TYR A 303 16.04 -18.79 -10.61
N HIS A 304 16.81 -17.82 -10.09
CA HIS A 304 16.70 -16.37 -10.28
C HIS A 304 15.32 -15.68 -10.15
N THR A 305 14.68 -15.80 -8.99
CA THR A 305 13.84 -14.70 -8.49
C THR A 305 14.24 -14.39 -7.06
N GLU A 306 15.26 -13.54 -6.88
CA GLU A 306 15.70 -12.96 -5.59
C GLU A 306 14.71 -11.91 -5.04
N ALA A 307 13.48 -11.86 -5.53
CA ALA A 307 12.46 -10.96 -4.99
C ALA A 307 11.54 -11.75 -4.06
N LEU A 308 11.55 -11.39 -2.76
CA LEU A 308 10.48 -11.73 -1.81
C LEU A 308 9.11 -11.35 -2.40
N PRO A 309 8.00 -11.94 -1.94
CA PRO A 309 6.66 -11.46 -2.29
C PRO A 309 6.60 -9.95 -2.04
N VAL A 310 6.35 -9.17 -3.08
CA VAL A 310 6.31 -7.69 -2.98
C VAL A 310 5.19 -7.24 -2.02
N ASP A 311 4.16 -8.08 -1.91
CA ASP A 311 3.09 -7.92 -0.94
C ASP A 311 3.36 -8.81 0.28
N ALA A 312 3.65 -8.19 1.42
CA ALA A 312 3.93 -8.84 2.68
C ALA A 312 3.25 -8.09 3.84
N ALA A 313 2.75 -8.83 4.83
CA ALA A 313 2.04 -8.24 5.96
C ALA A 313 2.27 -9.06 7.22
N ALA A 314 2.44 -8.36 8.34
CA ALA A 314 2.48 -8.99 9.64
C ALA A 314 1.13 -9.67 9.93
N PRO A 315 1.10 -10.76 10.71
CA PRO A 315 -0.13 -11.51 10.96
C PRO A 315 -1.31 -10.64 11.43
N CYS A 316 -1.05 -9.60 12.22
CA CYS A 316 -2.08 -8.68 12.71
C CYS A 316 -2.77 -7.85 11.60
N VAL A 317 -2.09 -7.60 10.49
CA VAL A 317 -2.55 -6.73 9.39
C VAL A 317 -2.70 -7.47 8.06
N ALA A 318 -2.45 -8.77 8.02
CA ALA A 318 -2.58 -9.60 6.82
C ALA A 318 -3.98 -9.63 6.20
N HIS A 319 -5.02 -9.26 6.96
CA HIS A 319 -6.38 -9.11 6.43
C HIS A 319 -6.49 -7.96 5.41
N LEU A 320 -5.62 -6.94 5.49
CA LEU A 320 -5.59 -5.80 4.56
C LEU A 320 -5.11 -6.18 3.15
N LEU A 321 -4.42 -7.31 3.00
CA LEU A 321 -4.00 -7.82 1.69
C LEU A 321 -5.07 -8.69 1.01
N ARG A 322 -6.14 -9.06 1.71
CA ARG A 322 -7.18 -9.94 1.17
C ARG A 322 -8.16 -9.12 0.33
N SER A 323 -8.46 -9.59 -0.88
CA SER A 323 -9.59 -9.04 -1.63
C SER A 323 -10.88 -9.21 -0.83
N PRO A 324 -11.81 -8.25 -0.85
CA PRO A 324 -13.12 -8.41 -0.22
C PRO A 324 -13.80 -9.63 -0.86
N THR A 325 -13.89 -10.72 -0.10
CA THR A 325 -14.63 -11.90 -0.50
C THR A 325 -16.07 -11.47 -0.70
N LYS A 326 -16.59 -11.60 -1.93
CA LYS A 326 -18.03 -11.47 -2.16
C LYS A 326 -18.71 -12.48 -1.26
N GLU A 327 -19.32 -12.02 -0.16
CA GLU A 327 -20.11 -12.92 0.67
C GLU A 327 -21.17 -13.57 -0.23
N PRO A 328 -21.34 -14.90 -0.17
CA PRO A 328 -22.41 -15.55 -0.89
C PRO A 328 -23.72 -15.02 -0.33
N HIS A 329 -24.43 -14.22 -1.13
CA HIS A 329 -25.80 -13.81 -0.85
C HIS A 329 -26.66 -15.06 -0.59
N THR A 330 -26.86 -15.38 0.69
CA THR A 330 -27.88 -16.34 1.10
C THR A 330 -29.22 -15.67 0.89
N SER A 331 -29.84 -15.96 -0.26
CA SER A 331 -31.23 -15.59 -0.50
C SER A 331 -32.09 -16.31 0.53
N LYS A 332 -32.51 -15.58 1.58
CA LYS A 332 -33.59 -16.03 2.45
C LYS A 332 -34.88 -15.97 1.65
N THR A 333 -35.22 -17.08 1.00
CA THR A 333 -36.54 -17.30 0.43
C THR A 333 -37.55 -17.27 1.57
N SER A 334 -38.45 -16.29 1.55
CA SER A 334 -39.56 -16.20 2.49
C SER A 334 -40.57 -17.32 2.20
N GLU A 335 -40.63 -18.34 3.05
CA GLU A 335 -41.77 -19.26 3.05
C GLU A 335 -42.99 -18.55 3.65
N ARG A 336 -43.89 -18.13 2.76
CA ARG A 336 -45.24 -17.73 3.13
C ARG A 336 -46.05 -18.98 3.46
N HIS A 337 -46.62 -18.98 4.66
CA HIS A 337 -47.72 -19.83 5.09
C HIS A 337 -48.80 -19.97 4.00
N ALA A 338 -49.06 -21.21 3.58
CA ALA A 338 -50.33 -21.63 2.99
C ALA A 338 -50.80 -22.91 3.69
N THR A 339 -51.82 -22.75 4.52
CA THR A 339 -52.58 -23.79 5.19
C THR A 339 -53.65 -24.36 4.24
N ALA A 340 -53.62 -25.65 3.91
CA ALA A 340 -54.83 -26.44 3.62
C ALA A 340 -54.57 -27.95 3.44
N LYS A 341 -54.97 -28.71 4.49
CA LYS A 341 -55.77 -29.94 4.49
C LYS A 341 -55.46 -31.10 3.51
N LYS A 342 -55.06 -32.21 4.17
CA LYS A 342 -55.64 -33.58 4.11
C LYS A 342 -55.56 -34.33 2.75
N LYS A 343 -54.75 -35.39 2.73
CA LYS A 343 -55.27 -36.76 2.57
C LYS A 343 -54.28 -37.79 3.11
N ARG A 344 -54.83 -38.58 4.02
CA ARG A 344 -54.26 -39.73 4.72
C ARG A 344 -54.36 -40.92 3.76
N ASN A 345 -53.24 -41.58 3.45
CA ASN A 345 -53.32 -43.00 3.11
C ASN A 345 -52.08 -43.76 3.59
N LYS A 346 -52.39 -44.84 4.29
CA LYS A 346 -51.52 -45.75 5.04
C LYS A 346 -51.26 -46.95 4.13
N LYS A 347 -50.00 -47.38 3.94
CA LYS A 347 -49.62 -48.82 3.94
C LYS A 347 -48.13 -49.05 3.67
N ASN A 348 -47.61 -49.92 4.52
CA ASN A 348 -46.63 -50.99 4.28
C ASN A 348 -45.12 -50.66 4.17
N ARG A 349 -44.45 -50.98 5.29
CA ARG A 349 -43.13 -51.61 5.39
C ARG A 349 -43.15 -52.97 4.65
N PRO A 350 -42.00 -53.52 4.20
CA PRO A 350 -41.19 -54.31 5.11
C PRO A 350 -39.67 -54.12 4.97
N SER A 351 -39.01 -54.66 5.98
CA SER A 351 -37.58 -54.77 6.28
C SER A 351 -36.85 -55.86 5.49
N SER A 352 -35.56 -55.64 5.24
CA SER A 352 -34.46 -56.64 5.23
C SER A 352 -33.14 -55.86 5.10
N GLN A 353 -32.28 -55.74 6.12
CA GLN A 353 -31.21 -56.69 6.50
C GLN A 353 -30.49 -57.31 5.30
N SER A 354 -29.21 -57.01 5.11
CA SER A 354 -28.09 -57.92 5.45
C SER A 354 -26.76 -57.51 4.79
N ASN A 355 -25.69 -57.63 5.60
CA ASN A 355 -24.34 -58.09 5.26
C ASN A 355 -23.29 -57.12 4.67
N GLN A 356 -22.31 -56.80 5.52
CA GLN A 356 -20.87 -56.73 5.21
C GLN A 356 -20.32 -58.14 4.89
N PRO A 357 -19.13 -58.30 4.28
CA PRO A 357 -17.81 -58.23 4.96
C PRO A 357 -16.81 -57.30 4.22
N GLU A 358 -15.90 -56.59 4.90
CA GLU A 358 -14.52 -56.98 5.30
C GLU A 358 -13.59 -57.41 4.15
N GLU A 359 -12.55 -56.60 3.89
CA GLU A 359 -11.14 -56.95 3.58
C GLU A 359 -10.38 -55.61 3.45
N HIS A 360 -9.53 -55.21 4.41
CA HIS A 360 -8.11 -55.55 4.63
C HIS A 360 -7.12 -55.02 3.58
N ASP A 361 -6.02 -54.48 4.12
CA ASP A 361 -4.70 -54.23 3.52
C ASP A 361 -4.49 -52.90 2.75
N VAL A 362 -3.38 -52.16 2.87
CA VAL A 362 -2.12 -52.32 3.62
C VAL A 362 -1.46 -50.93 3.69
N ILE A 363 -0.74 -50.67 4.78
CA ILE A 363 0.16 -49.53 4.99
C ILE A 363 1.52 -49.86 4.35
N ALA A 364 2.04 -48.95 3.54
CA ALA A 364 3.48 -48.76 3.28
C ALA A 364 3.69 -47.23 3.12
N GLY A 365 4.62 -46.54 3.76
CA GLY A 365 5.91 -46.97 4.29
C GLY A 365 7.01 -46.52 3.34
N GLU A 366 7.96 -45.74 3.86
CA GLU A 366 9.25 -45.28 3.27
C GLU A 366 9.18 -43.94 2.52
N ALA A 367 9.69 -42.84 3.10
CA ALA A 367 11.10 -42.49 3.33
C ALA A 367 11.83 -42.23 2.00
N TRP A 368 11.98 -40.96 1.63
CA TRP A 368 13.23 -40.18 1.55
C TRP A 368 12.85 -38.70 1.43
#